data_AF-A0A813AG66-F1
#
_entry.id   AF-A0A813AG66-F1
#
_cell.length_a   1.000
_cell.length_b   1.000
_cell.length_c   1.000
_cell.angle_alpha   90.00
_cell.angle_beta   90.00
_cell.angle_gamma   90.00
#
_symmetry.space_group_name_H-M   'P 1'
#
loop_
_entity.id
_entity.type
_entity.pdbx_description
1 polymer ?
#
loop_
_entity_poly.entity_id
_entity_poly.type
_entity_poly.pdbx_seq_one_letter_code
_entity_poly.pdbx_strand_id
1 'polypeptide(L)'
;DRQEETPERLEALGAASGAADVEYEQFMKAKEVQRAMFQQENKTIVHQCADTDIIEAAQGSVACIDGNQAAAHVAYALSDCAFIYPITPSSPMGEMVDEWAAQGLINCYGQKLSVTEMQSEAGAAGALHGALKAGALSTTFTASQGLLLMIPNMYKIAGELLPCVMHVAARALAGQALSIFGDHSDVMACRATGWAMLASESVEMAQVNGLVAHLVSMERRVPVQHFFDGFRTSHEVNKVKLIDYQTMKSFINWDAIKEHHDLALNP
;
A
#
# COMPACT_ATOMS: atom_id res chain seq x y z
N ASP A 1 -9.70 16.74 30.42
CA ASP A 1 -8.29 16.66 30.82
C ASP A 1 -7.46 15.88 29.83
N ARG A 2 -7.00 16.55 28.77
CA ARG A 2 -5.87 16.09 27.96
C ARG A 2 -4.63 16.62 28.67
N GLN A 3 -4.10 15.86 29.63
CA GLN A 3 -2.81 16.16 30.23
C GLN A 3 -1.70 15.63 29.32
N GLU A 4 -0.72 16.48 29.08
CA GLU A 4 0.41 16.30 28.17
C GLU A 4 1.18 15.01 28.48
N GLU A 5 1.39 14.19 27.44
CA GLU A 5 2.30 13.06 27.46
C GLU A 5 3.73 13.60 27.51
N THR A 6 4.34 13.62 28.70
CA THR A 6 5.72 14.06 28.89
C THR A 6 6.72 12.99 28.40
N PRO A 7 7.88 13.39 27.85
CA PRO A 7 8.89 12.50 27.28
C PRO A 7 9.35 11.37 28.23
N GLU A 8 9.40 11.66 29.52
CA GLU A 8 9.86 10.75 30.58
C GLU A 8 8.97 9.51 30.75
N ARG A 9 7.68 9.60 30.37
CA ARG A 9 6.75 8.46 30.48
C ARG A 9 6.86 7.49 29.29
N LEU A 10 7.37 7.97 28.16
CA LEU A 10 7.61 7.17 26.95
C LEU A 10 8.93 6.38 27.05
N GLU A 11 9.97 6.96 27.66
CA GLU A 11 11.23 6.25 27.95
C GLU A 11 11.03 5.05 28.88
N ALA A 12 10.10 5.14 29.84
CA ALA A 12 9.80 4.04 30.76
C ALA A 12 9.18 2.81 30.07
N LEU A 13 8.60 2.97 28.87
CA LEU A 13 8.04 1.88 28.07
C LEU A 13 9.10 1.22 27.16
N GLY A 14 10.21 1.90 26.86
CA GLY A 14 11.28 1.42 25.98
C GLY A 14 12.35 0.54 26.65
N ALA A 15 12.34 0.39 27.97
CA ALA A 15 13.39 -0.34 28.69
C ALA A 15 13.37 -1.88 28.54
N ALA A 16 12.56 -2.43 27.63
CA ALA A 16 12.48 -3.86 27.37
C ALA A 16 12.72 -4.18 25.88
N SER A 17 13.94 -4.64 25.59
CA SER A 17 14.42 -5.24 24.33
C SER A 17 14.77 -4.27 23.19
N GLY A 18 16.01 -4.36 22.70
CA GLY A 18 16.55 -3.53 21.59
C GLY A 18 15.89 -3.73 20.22
N ALA A 19 14.78 -4.49 20.14
CA ALA A 19 13.87 -4.48 18.99
C ALA A 19 12.90 -3.28 19.04
N ALA A 20 12.51 -2.84 20.24
CA ALA A 20 11.61 -1.72 20.47
C ALA A 20 12.24 -0.37 20.09
N ASP A 21 13.56 -0.23 20.24
CA ASP A 21 14.29 1.00 19.88
C ASP A 21 14.27 1.26 18.37
N VAL A 22 14.36 0.21 17.55
CA VAL A 22 14.30 0.33 16.08
C VAL A 22 12.87 0.58 15.59
N GLU A 23 11.87 -0.06 16.22
CA GLU A 23 10.46 0.24 15.96
C GLU A 23 10.11 1.68 16.33
N TYR A 24 10.65 2.19 17.43
CA TYR A 24 10.47 3.58 17.86
C TYR A 24 11.14 4.56 16.89
N GLU A 25 12.39 4.33 16.48
CA GLU A 25 13.06 5.20 15.50
C GLU A 25 12.33 5.23 14.15
N GLN A 26 11.82 4.10 13.68
CA GLN A 26 11.06 4.03 12.42
C GLN A 26 9.69 4.69 12.54
N PHE A 27 9.00 4.50 13.66
CA PHE A 27 7.76 5.22 13.95
C PHE A 27 8.01 6.74 14.03
N MET A 28 9.12 7.15 14.64
CA MET A 28 9.51 8.55 14.70
C MET A 28 9.90 9.09 13.33
N LYS A 29 10.59 8.33 12.47
CA LYS A 29 10.82 8.69 11.06
C LYS A 29 9.51 8.82 10.30
N ALA A 30 8.58 7.88 10.44
CA ALA A 30 7.25 7.97 9.82
C ALA A 30 6.48 9.21 10.30
N LYS A 31 6.61 9.57 11.59
CA LYS A 31 6.03 10.77 12.18
C LYS A 31 6.73 12.06 11.74
N GLU A 32 8.03 12.02 11.49
CA GLU A 32 8.80 13.12 10.90
C GLU A 32 8.41 13.34 9.44
N VAL A 33 8.23 12.27 8.66
CA VAL A 33 7.64 12.33 7.33
C VAL A 33 6.27 13.01 7.40
N GLN A 34 5.40 12.55 8.29
CA GLN A 34 4.08 13.14 8.49
C GLN A 34 4.16 14.63 8.87
N ARG A 35 5.07 15.02 9.77
CA ARG A 35 5.27 16.43 10.19
C ARG A 35 5.85 17.31 9.08
N ALA A 36 6.85 16.83 8.34
CA ALA A 36 7.42 17.54 7.21
C ALA A 36 6.39 17.78 6.10
N MET A 37 5.47 16.83 5.91
CA MET A 37 4.35 16.97 4.97
C MET A 37 3.39 18.13 5.32
N PHE A 38 3.14 18.39 6.61
CA PHE A 38 2.22 19.46 7.06
C PHE A 38 2.78 20.89 6.94
N GLN A 39 4.10 21.09 6.78
CA GLN A 39 4.72 22.42 6.85
C GLN A 39 4.90 23.16 5.49
N GLN A 40 4.68 22.50 4.35
CA GLN A 40 4.93 23.13 3.04
C GLN A 40 3.65 23.64 2.35
N GLU A 41 3.63 24.95 2.10
CA GLU A 41 2.54 25.72 1.46
C GLU A 41 2.25 25.32 0.00
N ASN A 42 0.95 25.37 -0.32
CA ASN A 42 0.32 25.03 -1.58
C ASN A 42 1.00 25.62 -2.83
N LYS A 43 1.40 24.75 -3.76
CA LYS A 43 1.46 25.09 -5.19
C LYS A 43 0.60 24.09 -5.96
N THR A 44 -0.56 24.56 -6.42
CA THR A 44 -1.36 23.83 -7.41
C THR A 44 -0.62 23.90 -8.75
N ILE A 45 -0.07 22.78 -9.19
CA ILE A 45 0.60 22.67 -10.48
C ILE A 45 0.21 21.32 -11.09
N VAL A 46 -0.51 21.38 -12.20
CA VAL A 46 -0.71 20.27 -13.14
C VAL A 46 0.14 20.63 -14.35
N HIS A 47 1.39 20.14 -14.42
CA HIS A 47 2.22 20.33 -15.60
C HIS A 47 2.06 19.13 -16.54
N GLN A 48 1.73 19.43 -17.79
CA GLN A 48 1.80 18.52 -18.93
C GLN A 48 3.27 18.43 -19.34
N CYS A 49 3.89 17.25 -19.28
CA CYS A 49 5.21 17.04 -19.85
C CYS A 49 5.08 17.02 -21.38
N ALA A 50 5.94 17.72 -22.10
CA ALA A 50 5.81 17.92 -23.56
C ALA A 50 5.94 16.63 -24.38
N ASP A 51 6.41 15.53 -23.78
CA ASP A 51 6.74 14.28 -24.47
C ASP A 51 5.98 13.05 -23.95
N THR A 52 5.15 13.18 -22.93
CA THR A 52 4.29 12.10 -22.40
C THR A 52 3.03 12.69 -21.77
N ASP A 53 1.85 12.13 -22.07
CA ASP A 53 0.56 12.48 -21.45
C ASP A 53 0.46 12.04 -19.96
N ILE A 54 1.61 11.83 -19.30
CA ILE A 54 1.71 11.26 -17.97
C ILE A 54 1.81 12.40 -16.95
N ILE A 55 0.88 12.40 -16.00
CA ILE A 55 0.86 13.35 -14.88
C ILE A 55 1.80 12.81 -13.80
N GLU A 56 3.04 13.30 -13.78
CA GLU A 56 3.90 13.13 -12.60
C GLU A 56 3.52 14.16 -11.55
N ALA A 57 3.13 13.70 -10.35
CA ALA A 57 2.85 14.59 -9.23
C ALA A 57 4.13 15.39 -8.90
N ALA A 58 4.08 16.72 -9.01
CA ALA A 58 5.16 17.57 -8.53
C ALA A 58 5.19 17.58 -7.00
N GLN A 59 6.37 17.76 -6.39
CA GLN A 59 6.52 17.80 -4.94
C GLN A 59 5.61 18.87 -4.32
N GLY A 60 4.72 18.43 -3.41
CA GLY A 60 3.75 19.29 -2.74
C GLY A 60 2.53 19.70 -3.57
N SER A 61 2.29 19.05 -4.71
CA SER A 61 1.07 19.22 -5.50
C SER A 61 -0.16 18.77 -4.71
N VAL A 62 -1.29 19.43 -4.99
CA VAL A 62 -2.56 19.12 -4.34
C VAL A 62 -3.57 18.72 -5.40
N ALA A 63 -4.23 17.59 -5.20
CA ALA A 63 -5.21 17.03 -6.12
C ALA A 63 -6.50 16.65 -5.38
N CYS A 64 -7.61 16.69 -6.11
CA CYS A 64 -8.89 16.16 -5.62
C CYS A 64 -9.00 14.72 -6.10
N ILE A 65 -8.74 13.77 -5.22
CA ILE A 65 -8.69 12.33 -5.52
C ILE A 65 -9.50 11.55 -4.49
N ASP A 66 -9.85 10.31 -4.81
CA ASP A 66 -10.47 9.39 -3.85
C ASP A 66 -9.47 8.44 -3.19
N GLY A 67 -9.94 7.65 -2.22
CA GLY A 67 -9.09 6.71 -1.48
C GLY A 67 -8.50 5.60 -2.35
N ASN A 68 -9.24 5.15 -3.37
CA ASN A 68 -8.73 4.18 -4.34
C ASN A 68 -7.55 4.76 -5.12
N GLN A 69 -7.68 5.98 -5.63
CA GLN A 69 -6.63 6.64 -6.40
C GLN A 69 -5.41 6.95 -5.53
N ALA A 70 -5.62 7.37 -4.28
CA ALA A 70 -4.57 7.58 -3.29
C ALA A 70 -3.74 6.31 -3.03
N ALA A 71 -4.40 5.17 -2.87
CA ALA A 71 -3.74 3.88 -2.66
C ALA A 71 -3.05 3.36 -3.93
N ALA A 72 -3.72 3.47 -5.09
CA ALA A 72 -3.17 3.06 -6.38
C ALA A 72 -1.92 3.86 -6.76
N HIS A 73 -1.91 5.17 -6.50
CA HIS A 73 -0.77 6.06 -6.76
C HIS A 73 0.52 5.54 -6.12
N VAL A 74 0.44 5.13 -4.85
CA VAL A 74 1.57 4.59 -4.11
C VAL A 74 1.90 3.16 -4.55
N ALA A 75 0.88 2.31 -4.73
CA ALA A 75 1.07 0.93 -5.16
C ALA A 75 1.79 0.84 -6.50
N TYR A 76 1.44 1.71 -7.45
CA TYR A 76 2.11 1.83 -8.74
C TYR A 76 3.57 2.25 -8.56
N ALA A 77 3.82 3.24 -7.71
CA ALA A 77 5.15 3.80 -7.51
C ALA A 77 6.16 2.78 -6.97
N LEU A 78 5.70 1.84 -6.14
CA LEU A 78 6.54 0.96 -5.32
C LEU A 78 6.47 -0.53 -5.71
N SER A 79 5.81 -0.86 -6.83
CA SER A 79 5.69 -2.24 -7.32
C SER A 79 6.18 -2.39 -8.75
N ASP A 80 6.69 -3.57 -9.09
CA ASP A 80 7.06 -4.01 -10.43
C ASP A 80 5.91 -4.74 -11.13
N CYS A 81 5.15 -5.52 -10.36
CA CYS A 81 4.02 -6.31 -10.84
C CYS A 81 2.76 -6.05 -10.03
N ALA A 82 1.60 -6.08 -10.69
CA ALA A 82 0.30 -6.11 -10.07
C ALA A 82 -0.55 -7.24 -10.66
N PHE A 83 -0.94 -8.19 -9.82
CA PHE A 83 -1.84 -9.28 -10.21
C PHE A 83 -3.24 -8.93 -9.72
N ILE A 84 -4.19 -8.78 -10.64
CA ILE A 84 -5.50 -8.21 -10.32
C ILE A 84 -6.64 -9.15 -10.69
N TYR A 85 -7.78 -8.94 -10.05
CA TYR A 85 -9.07 -9.44 -10.49
C TYR A 85 -10.15 -8.45 -10.02
N PRO A 86 -11.09 -8.03 -10.88
CA PRO A 86 -12.01 -6.96 -10.57
C PRO A 86 -13.06 -7.38 -9.53
N ILE A 87 -13.13 -6.64 -8.42
CA ILE A 87 -14.18 -6.75 -7.41
C ILE A 87 -14.49 -5.38 -6.79
N THR A 88 -15.77 -4.97 -6.80
CA THR A 88 -16.21 -3.71 -6.17
C THR A 88 -16.00 -3.77 -4.64
N PRO A 89 -15.55 -2.72 -3.94
CA PRO A 89 -15.20 -1.38 -4.41
C PRO A 89 -13.71 -1.16 -4.72
N SER A 90 -12.91 -2.21 -4.89
CA SER A 90 -11.47 -2.11 -5.16
C SER A 90 -11.09 -2.10 -6.64
N SER A 91 -11.99 -2.51 -7.56
CA SER A 91 -11.72 -2.52 -9.02
C SER A 91 -11.09 -1.23 -9.56
N PRO A 92 -11.52 -0.02 -9.14
CA PRO A 92 -10.92 1.22 -9.65
C PRO A 92 -9.41 1.30 -9.45
N MET A 93 -8.86 0.70 -8.39
CA MET A 93 -7.40 0.66 -8.18
C MET A 93 -6.69 -0.14 -9.30
N GLY A 94 -7.21 -1.31 -9.65
CA GLY A 94 -6.68 -2.16 -10.72
C GLY A 94 -6.80 -1.50 -12.09
N GLU A 95 -7.94 -0.86 -12.37
CA GLU A 95 -8.20 -0.14 -13.61
C GLU A 95 -7.25 1.06 -13.78
N MET A 96 -7.04 1.85 -12.73
CA MET A 96 -6.13 3.01 -12.77
C MET A 96 -4.68 2.60 -13.00
N VAL A 97 -4.18 1.56 -12.33
CA VAL A 97 -2.79 1.15 -12.53
C VAL A 97 -2.56 0.53 -13.91
N ASP A 98 -3.56 -0.16 -14.48
CA ASP A 98 -3.50 -0.67 -15.85
C ASP A 98 -3.47 0.49 -16.86
N GLU A 99 -4.33 1.49 -16.67
CA GLU A 99 -4.36 2.69 -17.50
C GLU A 99 -3.03 3.44 -17.44
N TRP A 100 -2.46 3.67 -16.25
CA TRP A 100 -1.18 4.37 -16.10
C TRP A 100 -0.01 3.60 -16.73
N ALA A 101 -0.01 2.27 -16.64
CA ALA A 101 0.97 1.42 -17.34
C ALA A 101 0.85 1.52 -18.86
N ALA A 102 -0.38 1.52 -19.39
CA ALA A 102 -0.64 1.71 -20.82
C ALA A 102 -0.19 3.09 -21.32
N GLN A 103 -0.42 4.15 -20.51
CA GLN A 103 0.06 5.51 -20.77
C GLN A 103 1.57 5.66 -20.63
N GLY A 104 2.23 4.70 -19.98
CA GLY A 104 3.67 4.60 -19.87
C GLY A 104 4.29 5.28 -18.66
N LEU A 105 3.50 5.51 -17.60
CA LEU A 105 4.01 5.97 -16.31
C LEU A 105 5.14 5.05 -15.83
N ILE A 106 6.14 5.65 -15.20
CA ILE A 106 7.32 4.95 -14.71
C ILE A 106 7.32 4.96 -13.19
N ASN A 107 7.51 3.79 -12.58
CA ASN A 107 7.60 3.64 -11.13
C ASN A 107 8.94 4.16 -10.56
N CYS A 108 9.12 4.09 -9.24
CA CYS A 108 10.35 4.58 -8.59
C CYS A 108 11.62 3.82 -9.03
N TYR A 109 11.47 2.63 -9.60
CA TYR A 109 12.54 1.76 -10.07
C TYR A 109 12.91 1.97 -11.54
N GLY A 110 12.21 2.86 -12.26
CA GLY A 110 12.52 3.18 -13.65
C GLY A 110 11.87 2.26 -14.67
N GLN A 111 10.82 1.53 -14.29
CA GLN A 111 10.06 0.64 -15.18
C GLN A 111 8.55 0.89 -15.12
N LYS A 112 7.84 0.43 -16.16
CA LYS A 112 6.37 0.40 -16.14
C LYS A 112 5.91 -0.74 -15.24
N LEU A 113 4.79 -0.54 -14.55
CA LEU A 113 4.14 -1.61 -13.81
C LEU A 113 3.63 -2.68 -14.78
N SER A 114 3.96 -3.95 -14.52
CA SER A 114 3.38 -5.09 -15.24
C SER A 114 2.04 -5.48 -14.59
N VAL A 115 0.93 -5.20 -15.26
CA VAL A 115 -0.41 -5.56 -14.78
C VAL A 115 -0.89 -6.82 -15.47
N THR A 116 -1.42 -7.78 -14.69
CA THR A 116 -1.96 -9.03 -15.24
C THR A 116 -3.26 -9.38 -14.53
N GLU A 117 -4.34 -9.45 -15.30
CA GLU A 117 -5.63 -9.95 -14.83
C GLU A 117 -5.64 -11.48 -14.81
N MET A 118 -6.05 -12.05 -13.68
CA MET A 118 -6.13 -13.50 -13.49
C MET A 118 -7.57 -13.99 -13.68
N GLN A 119 -7.79 -15.31 -13.61
CA GLN A 119 -9.14 -15.89 -13.71
C GLN A 119 -10.00 -15.71 -12.44
N SER A 120 -9.36 -15.43 -11.30
CA SER A 120 -9.98 -15.15 -10.00
C SER A 120 -8.95 -14.57 -9.02
N GLU A 121 -9.40 -14.05 -7.88
CA GLU A 121 -8.52 -13.57 -6.80
C GLU A 121 -7.63 -14.67 -6.23
N ALA A 122 -8.08 -15.94 -6.24
CA ALA A 122 -7.22 -17.07 -5.87
C ALA A 122 -6.04 -17.22 -6.84
N GLY A 123 -6.30 -17.02 -8.14
CA GLY A 123 -5.27 -16.99 -9.17
C GLY A 123 -4.31 -15.81 -8.99
N ALA A 124 -4.86 -14.61 -8.72
CA ALA A 124 -4.07 -13.42 -8.42
C ALA A 124 -3.16 -13.60 -7.20
N ALA A 125 -3.66 -14.22 -6.13
CA ALA A 125 -2.84 -14.49 -4.95
C ALA A 125 -1.73 -15.52 -5.20
N GLY A 126 -1.99 -16.53 -6.04
CA GLY A 126 -0.96 -17.50 -6.44
C GLY A 126 0.11 -16.89 -7.34
N ALA A 127 -0.29 -16.05 -8.30
CA ALA A 127 0.64 -15.31 -9.15
C ALA A 127 1.47 -14.31 -8.34
N LEU A 128 0.84 -13.59 -7.39
CA LEU A 128 1.51 -12.74 -6.41
C LEU A 128 2.57 -13.53 -5.63
N HIS A 129 2.22 -14.69 -5.07
CA HIS A 129 3.17 -15.53 -4.34
C HIS A 129 4.35 -15.94 -5.23
N GLY A 130 4.09 -16.40 -6.45
CA GLY A 130 5.13 -16.80 -7.41
C GLY A 130 6.07 -15.67 -7.78
N ALA A 131 5.54 -14.48 -8.08
CA ALA A 131 6.33 -13.31 -8.44
C ALA A 131 7.23 -12.82 -7.30
N LEU A 132 6.70 -12.78 -6.08
CA LEU A 132 7.49 -12.46 -4.88
C LEU A 132 8.60 -13.48 -4.66
N LYS A 133 8.33 -14.77 -4.90
CA LYS A 133 9.36 -15.81 -4.81
C LYS A 133 10.42 -15.72 -5.92
N ALA A 134 10.06 -15.15 -7.06
CA ALA A 134 10.98 -14.84 -8.15
C ALA A 134 11.70 -13.48 -7.97
N GLY A 135 11.47 -12.79 -6.85
CA GLY A 135 12.16 -11.54 -6.49
C GLY A 135 11.50 -10.27 -7.03
N ALA A 136 10.34 -10.34 -7.69
CA ALA A 136 9.66 -9.15 -8.20
C ALA A 136 8.83 -8.48 -7.11
N LEU A 137 8.96 -7.16 -6.96
CA LEU A 137 8.14 -6.38 -6.02
C LEU A 137 6.70 -6.35 -6.52
N SER A 138 5.78 -6.94 -5.77
CA SER A 138 4.45 -7.24 -6.29
C SER A 138 3.34 -6.81 -5.34
N THR A 139 2.25 -6.30 -5.91
CA THR A 139 1.06 -5.85 -5.18
C THR A 139 -0.22 -6.45 -5.74
N THR A 140 -1.32 -6.29 -5.02
CA THR A 140 -2.68 -6.64 -5.49
C THR A 140 -3.74 -5.77 -4.81
N PHE A 141 -4.92 -5.72 -5.42
CA PHE A 141 -6.07 -4.97 -4.95
C PHE A 141 -7.27 -5.90 -4.83
N THR A 142 -7.96 -5.90 -3.69
CA THR A 142 -9.11 -6.80 -3.48
C THR A 142 -10.07 -6.28 -2.42
N ALA A 143 -11.17 -7.00 -2.22
CA ALA A 143 -12.19 -6.75 -1.20
C ALA A 143 -13.03 -8.01 -0.94
N SER A 144 -13.63 -8.12 0.24
CA SER A 144 -14.72 -9.07 0.55
C SER A 144 -14.44 -10.51 0.11
N GLN A 145 -15.27 -11.07 -0.77
CA GLN A 145 -15.16 -12.44 -1.25
C GLN A 145 -13.82 -12.72 -1.93
N GLY A 146 -13.29 -11.72 -2.64
CA GLY A 146 -12.01 -11.84 -3.31
C GLY A 146 -10.88 -12.04 -2.31
N LEU A 147 -10.89 -11.27 -1.22
CA LEU A 147 -9.93 -11.40 -0.13
C LEU A 147 -9.98 -12.80 0.51
N LEU A 148 -11.18 -13.38 0.70
CA LEU A 148 -11.30 -14.74 1.23
C LEU A 148 -10.63 -15.79 0.34
N LEU A 149 -10.69 -15.62 -0.99
CA LEU A 149 -10.02 -16.51 -1.94
C LEU A 149 -8.50 -16.40 -1.89
N MET A 150 -7.97 -15.29 -1.37
CA MET A 150 -6.52 -15.10 -1.21
C MET A 150 -5.96 -15.73 0.07
N ILE A 151 -6.79 -16.02 1.08
CA ILE A 151 -6.37 -16.53 2.40
C ILE A 151 -5.36 -17.69 2.35
N PRO A 152 -5.54 -18.74 1.52
CA PRO A 152 -4.57 -19.84 1.47
C PRO A 152 -3.16 -19.40 1.08
N ASN A 153 -3.05 -18.49 0.11
CA ASN A 153 -1.76 -17.92 -0.31
C ASN A 153 -1.24 -16.89 0.69
N MET A 154 -2.11 -16.17 1.40
CA MET A 154 -1.68 -15.26 2.47
C MET A 154 -0.82 -15.99 3.52
N TYR A 155 -1.24 -17.17 3.97
CA TYR A 155 -0.43 -17.99 4.89
C TYR A 155 0.94 -18.36 4.32
N LYS A 156 1.01 -18.67 3.02
CA LYS A 156 2.27 -19.03 2.37
C LYS A 156 3.20 -17.83 2.24
N ILE A 157 2.68 -16.69 1.82
CA ILE A 157 3.44 -15.44 1.69
C ILE A 157 4.00 -15.01 3.06
N ALA A 158 3.17 -15.03 4.11
CA ALA A 158 3.61 -14.69 5.46
C ALA A 158 4.61 -15.70 6.03
N GLY A 159 4.34 -17.00 5.88
CA GLY A 159 5.24 -18.06 6.36
C GLY A 159 6.60 -18.08 5.66
N GLU A 160 6.70 -17.50 4.47
CA GLU A 160 7.93 -17.38 3.70
C GLU A 160 8.61 -16.01 3.83
N LEU A 161 8.08 -15.11 4.68
CA LEU A 161 8.60 -13.77 4.92
C LEU A 161 8.86 -13.01 3.62
N LEU A 162 7.84 -12.99 2.75
CA LEU A 162 7.88 -12.30 1.47
C LEU A 162 7.31 -10.89 1.62
N PRO A 163 8.09 -9.84 1.31
CA PRO A 163 7.63 -8.46 1.41
C PRO A 163 6.64 -8.14 0.30
N CYS A 164 5.39 -7.86 0.66
CA CYS A 164 4.40 -7.32 -0.27
C CYS A 164 3.34 -6.50 0.46
N VAL A 165 2.53 -5.77 -0.32
CA VAL A 165 1.37 -5.06 0.20
C VAL A 165 0.14 -5.47 -0.59
N MET A 166 -0.94 -5.73 0.14
CA MET A 166 -2.27 -5.91 -0.41
C MET A 166 -3.13 -4.72 0.01
N HIS A 167 -3.67 -4.01 -0.97
CA HIS A 167 -4.55 -2.87 -0.73
C HIS A 167 -6.01 -3.34 -0.77
N VAL A 168 -6.73 -3.15 0.34
CA VAL A 168 -8.09 -3.66 0.52
C VAL A 168 -9.07 -2.52 0.75
N ALA A 169 -10.04 -2.37 -0.16
CA ALA A 169 -11.20 -1.53 0.09
C ALA A 169 -12.24 -2.35 0.88
N ALA A 170 -12.10 -2.35 2.21
CA ALA A 170 -12.77 -3.26 3.15
C ALA A 170 -14.28 -3.27 2.94
N ARG A 171 -14.86 -4.45 2.75
CA ARG A 171 -16.24 -4.66 2.31
C ARG A 171 -16.88 -5.85 3.01
N ALA A 172 -18.16 -5.70 3.33
CA ALA A 172 -19.01 -6.75 3.87
C ALA A 172 -18.87 -8.11 3.17
N LEU A 173 -18.74 -9.18 3.95
CA LEU A 173 -18.89 -10.54 3.48
C LEU A 173 -20.37 -10.89 3.27
N ALA A 174 -20.63 -11.71 2.25
CA ALA A 174 -21.95 -12.24 1.97
C ALA A 174 -22.34 -13.27 3.04
N GLY A 175 -23.08 -12.81 4.06
CA GLY A 175 -23.72 -13.67 5.06
C GLY A 175 -25.12 -14.08 4.60
N GLN A 176 -26.15 -13.44 5.16
CA GLN A 176 -27.56 -13.66 4.75
C GLN A 176 -27.89 -13.07 3.36
N ALA A 177 -27.14 -12.07 2.92
CA ALA A 177 -27.28 -11.39 1.64
C ALA A 177 -25.93 -10.81 1.20
N LEU A 178 -25.77 -10.57 -0.09
CA LEU A 178 -24.63 -9.84 -0.63
C LEU A 178 -24.73 -8.35 -0.25
N SER A 179 -23.61 -7.77 0.20
CA SER A 179 -23.45 -6.32 0.35
C SER A 179 -22.17 -5.88 -0.33
N ILE A 180 -22.27 -4.82 -1.12
CA ILE A 180 -21.09 -4.20 -1.74
C ILE A 180 -20.47 -3.11 -0.84
N PHE A 181 -21.12 -2.76 0.27
CA PHE A 181 -20.73 -1.64 1.12
C PHE A 181 -19.69 -2.01 2.18
N GLY A 182 -19.01 -0.98 2.68
CA GLY A 182 -17.90 -1.11 3.61
C GLY A 182 -18.28 -1.58 5.01
N ASP A 183 -17.57 -2.60 5.49
CA ASP A 183 -17.36 -2.95 6.88
C ASP A 183 -16.03 -3.74 6.96
N HIS A 184 -15.62 -4.20 8.14
CA HIS A 184 -14.32 -4.89 8.32
C HIS A 184 -14.42 -6.41 8.36
N SER A 185 -15.56 -7.00 7.98
CA SER A 185 -15.76 -8.46 8.10
C SER A 185 -14.77 -9.28 7.27
N ASP A 186 -14.35 -8.75 6.12
CA ASP A 186 -13.39 -9.37 5.21
C ASP A 186 -11.95 -9.31 5.74
N VAL A 187 -11.47 -8.12 6.12
CA VAL A 187 -10.14 -7.94 6.70
C VAL A 187 -10.00 -8.72 8.02
N MET A 188 -11.05 -8.75 8.84
CA MET A 188 -11.04 -9.51 10.09
C MET A 188 -11.07 -11.02 9.88
N ALA A 189 -11.54 -11.52 8.73
CA ALA A 189 -11.43 -12.93 8.37
C ALA A 189 -9.96 -13.34 8.11
N CYS A 190 -9.11 -12.39 7.70
CA CYS A 190 -7.70 -12.61 7.40
C CYS A 190 -6.74 -12.38 8.58
N ARG A 191 -7.22 -11.94 9.75
CA ARG A 191 -6.37 -11.56 10.90
C ARG A 191 -5.40 -12.63 11.41
N ALA A 192 -5.69 -13.91 11.13
CA ALA A 192 -4.88 -15.04 11.57
C ALA A 192 -3.83 -15.49 10.53
N THR A 193 -3.79 -14.86 9.35
CA THR A 193 -2.90 -15.27 8.24
C THR A 193 -1.43 -14.93 8.45
N GLY A 194 -1.10 -14.13 9.48
CA GLY A 194 0.26 -13.67 9.76
C GLY A 194 0.64 -12.36 9.03
N TRP A 195 -0.30 -11.74 8.33
CA TRP A 195 -0.10 -10.43 7.72
C TRP A 195 -0.23 -9.31 8.76
N ALA A 196 0.63 -8.31 8.66
CA ALA A 196 0.45 -7.06 9.41
C ALA A 196 -0.77 -6.32 8.84
N MET A 197 -1.60 -5.73 9.70
CA MET A 197 -2.82 -5.04 9.27
C MET A 197 -2.69 -3.55 9.57
N LEU A 198 -2.78 -2.70 8.54
CA LEU A 198 -2.68 -1.24 8.66
C LEU A 198 -3.93 -0.56 8.11
N ALA A 199 -4.69 0.09 8.99
CA ALA A 199 -5.94 0.75 8.66
C ALA A 199 -5.71 2.22 8.30
N SER A 200 -6.48 2.74 7.35
CA SER A 200 -6.50 4.16 6.97
C SER A 200 -7.91 4.74 7.09
N GLU A 201 -8.03 5.81 7.86
CA GLU A 201 -9.30 6.44 8.22
C GLU A 201 -9.76 7.54 7.26
N SER A 202 -8.88 7.97 6.35
CA SER A 202 -9.15 9.04 5.39
C SER A 202 -8.40 8.83 4.07
N VAL A 203 -8.77 9.60 3.05
CA VAL A 203 -8.13 9.56 1.72
C VAL A 203 -6.64 9.92 1.80
N GLU A 204 -6.29 10.92 2.60
CA GLU A 204 -4.89 11.31 2.81
C GLU A 204 -4.10 10.19 3.51
N MET A 205 -4.71 9.57 4.53
CA MET A 205 -4.10 8.44 5.21
C MET A 205 -4.00 7.19 4.33
N ALA A 206 -4.90 6.98 3.36
CA ALA A 206 -4.77 5.90 2.39
C ALA A 206 -3.48 6.03 1.54
N GLN A 207 -3.06 7.26 1.22
CA GLN A 207 -1.76 7.51 0.57
C GLN A 207 -0.61 7.30 1.57
N VAL A 208 -0.66 7.93 2.75
CA VAL A 208 0.46 7.92 3.72
C VAL A 208 0.70 6.51 4.26
N ASN A 209 -0.33 5.83 4.75
CA ASN A 209 -0.22 4.48 5.26
C ASN A 209 0.03 3.46 4.14
N GLY A 210 -0.44 3.73 2.91
CA GLY A 210 -0.03 2.97 1.74
C GLY A 210 1.49 2.99 1.58
N LEU A 211 2.11 4.17 1.70
CA LEU A 211 3.57 4.32 1.60
C LEU A 211 4.27 3.61 2.77
N VAL A 212 3.80 3.84 3.99
CA VAL A 212 4.34 3.17 5.19
C VAL A 212 4.25 1.65 5.07
N ALA A 213 3.14 1.11 4.58
CA ALA A 213 2.96 -0.32 4.38
C ALA A 213 4.02 -0.91 3.45
N HIS A 214 4.29 -0.26 2.31
CA HIS A 214 5.31 -0.73 1.36
C HIS A 214 6.72 -0.68 1.95
N LEU A 215 7.06 0.43 2.61
CA LEU A 215 8.38 0.60 3.23
C LEU A 215 8.63 -0.40 4.36
N VAL A 216 7.66 -0.54 5.28
CA VAL A 216 7.75 -1.48 6.42
C VAL A 216 7.77 -2.91 5.92
N SER A 217 6.92 -3.26 4.95
CA SER A 217 6.88 -4.60 4.37
C SER A 217 8.24 -4.99 3.79
N MET A 218 8.86 -4.09 3.02
CA MET A 218 10.18 -4.30 2.44
C MET A 218 11.27 -4.50 3.50
N GLU A 219 11.32 -3.61 4.49
CA GLU A 219 12.39 -3.62 5.49
C GLU A 219 12.25 -4.75 6.52
N ARG A 220 11.02 -5.13 6.87
CA ARG A 220 10.74 -6.15 7.90
C ARG A 220 10.41 -7.51 7.32
N ARG A 221 10.19 -7.61 6.01
CA ARG A 221 9.82 -8.84 5.30
C ARG A 221 8.55 -9.48 5.84
N VAL A 222 7.63 -8.63 6.31
CA VAL A 222 6.30 -9.02 6.78
C VAL A 222 5.30 -8.45 5.79
N PRO A 223 4.46 -9.29 5.15
CA PRO A 223 3.47 -8.79 4.22
C PRO A 223 2.41 -7.95 4.95
N VAL A 224 1.98 -6.86 4.31
CA VAL A 224 1.06 -5.88 4.93
C VAL A 224 -0.27 -5.84 4.18
N GLN A 225 -1.35 -6.01 4.94
CA GLN A 225 -2.71 -5.75 4.51
C GLN A 225 -3.04 -4.30 4.86
N HIS A 226 -2.89 -3.40 3.87
CA HIS A 226 -3.28 -2.01 4.01
C HIS A 226 -4.75 -1.87 3.59
N PHE A 227 -5.61 -1.40 4.49
CA PHE A 227 -7.05 -1.34 4.23
C PHE A 227 -7.68 -0.01 4.64
N PHE A 228 -8.76 0.32 3.96
CA PHE A 228 -9.61 1.49 4.21
C PHE A 228 -11.05 1.15 3.86
N ASP A 229 -12.00 1.91 4.42
CA ASP A 229 -13.41 1.56 4.35
C ASP A 229 -13.94 1.66 2.91
N GLY A 230 -14.51 0.56 2.41
CA GLY A 230 -15.13 0.48 1.09
C GLY A 230 -16.29 1.48 0.96
N PHE A 231 -16.31 2.22 -0.15
CA PHE A 231 -17.15 3.39 -0.42
C PHE A 231 -16.90 4.57 0.51
N ARG A 232 -16.91 4.36 1.83
CA ARG A 232 -16.80 5.45 2.82
C ARG A 232 -15.48 6.21 2.70
N THR A 233 -14.38 5.52 2.44
CA THR A 233 -13.08 6.15 2.17
C THR A 233 -12.64 5.91 0.74
N SER A 234 -12.92 4.71 0.19
CA SER A 234 -12.42 4.36 -1.13
C SER A 234 -12.98 5.21 -2.28
N HIS A 235 -14.21 5.74 -2.12
CA HIS A 235 -14.88 6.61 -3.10
C HIS A 235 -15.16 8.02 -2.55
N GLU A 236 -14.67 8.33 -1.35
CA GLU A 236 -14.75 9.70 -0.84
C GLU A 236 -13.69 10.53 -1.57
N VAL A 237 -14.12 11.58 -2.28
CA VAL A 237 -13.21 12.51 -2.94
C VAL A 237 -12.81 13.60 -1.95
N ASN A 238 -11.50 13.75 -1.73
CA ASN A 238 -10.95 14.80 -0.88
C ASN A 238 -9.79 15.52 -1.57
N LYS A 239 -9.54 16.75 -1.12
CA LYS A 239 -8.36 17.52 -1.49
C LYS A 239 -7.17 17.02 -0.68
N VAL A 240 -6.24 16.34 -1.34
CA VAL A 240 -5.08 15.70 -0.70
C VAL A 240 -3.78 16.24 -1.29
N LYS A 241 -2.77 16.40 -0.44
CA LYS A 241 -1.41 16.69 -0.86
C LYS A 241 -0.74 15.41 -1.37
N LEU A 242 -0.42 15.37 -2.65
CA LEU A 242 0.22 14.21 -3.25
C LEU A 242 1.67 14.10 -2.82
N ILE A 243 2.11 12.87 -2.59
CA ILE A 243 3.53 12.55 -2.44
C ILE A 243 4.07 12.25 -3.85
N ASP A 244 5.09 12.96 -4.29
CA ASP A 244 5.72 12.70 -5.59
C ASP A 244 6.64 11.47 -5.54
N TYR A 245 6.90 10.86 -6.70
CA TYR A 245 7.72 9.64 -6.79
C TYR A 245 9.18 9.87 -6.40
N GLN A 246 9.74 11.09 -6.56
CA GLN A 246 11.10 11.38 -6.10
C GLN A 246 11.17 11.37 -4.57
N THR A 247 10.17 11.97 -3.91
CA THR A 247 10.01 11.91 -2.46
C THR A 247 9.83 10.47 -2.00
N MET A 248 8.95 9.66 -2.62
CA MET A 248 8.81 8.23 -2.28
C MET A 248 10.12 7.48 -2.43
N LYS A 249 10.83 7.68 -3.55
CA LYS A 249 12.12 7.06 -3.86
C LYS A 249 13.19 7.37 -2.81
N SER A 250 13.15 8.56 -2.20
CA SER A 250 14.10 8.94 -1.15
C SER A 250 13.95 8.13 0.14
N PHE A 251 12.80 7.49 0.37
CA PHE A 251 12.55 6.63 1.54
C PHE A 251 12.88 5.16 1.29
N ILE A 252 13.13 4.76 0.04
CA ILE A 252 13.37 3.36 -0.31
C ILE A 252 14.71 2.89 0.29
N ASN A 253 14.64 1.80 1.04
CA ASN A 253 15.83 1.05 1.46
C ASN A 253 16.28 0.12 0.32
N TRP A 254 17.25 0.57 -0.47
CA TRP A 254 17.77 -0.17 -1.62
C TRP A 254 18.49 -1.47 -1.24
N ASP A 255 19.07 -1.54 -0.04
CA ASP A 255 19.74 -2.76 0.43
C ASP A 255 18.72 -3.86 0.72
N ALA A 256 17.56 -3.51 1.28
CA ALA A 256 16.47 -4.46 1.52
C ALA A 256 15.89 -5.02 0.21
N ILE A 257 15.74 -4.18 -0.83
CA ILE A 257 15.33 -4.63 -2.18
C ILE A 257 16.37 -5.56 -2.77
N LYS A 258 17.66 -5.20 -2.66
CA LYS A 258 18.75 -6.04 -3.14
C LYS A 258 18.73 -7.40 -2.44
N GLU A 259 18.54 -7.44 -1.12
CA GLU A 259 18.42 -8.70 -0.36
C GLU A 259 17.23 -9.54 -0.83
N HIS A 260 16.08 -8.91 -1.09
CA HIS A 260 14.91 -9.60 -1.64
C HIS A 260 15.22 -10.27 -2.99
N HIS A 261 15.91 -9.54 -3.89
CA HIS A 261 16.33 -10.08 -5.18
C HIS A 261 17.38 -11.19 -5.03
N ASP A 262 18.35 -11.04 -4.12
CA ASP A 262 19.40 -12.04 -3.89
C ASP A 262 18.84 -13.38 -3.36
N LEU A 263 17.67 -13.35 -2.71
CA LEU A 263 16.98 -14.54 -2.18
C LEU A 263 15.93 -15.12 -3.14
N ALA A 264 15.79 -14.53 -4.32
CA ALA A 264 14.86 -15.01 -5.34
C ALA A 264 15.25 -16.41 -5.85
N LEU A 265 14.25 -17.16 -6.30
CA LEU A 265 14.49 -18.40 -7.02
C LEU A 265 15.21 -18.10 -8.35
N ASN A 266 16.47 -18.52 -8.45
CA ASN A 266 17.30 -18.38 -9.64
C ASN A 266 18.03 -19.72 -9.92
N PRO A 267 17.81 -20.37 -11.08
CA PRO A 267 18.36 -21.70 -11.39
C PRO A 267 19.87 -21.74 -11.65
#